data_AF-A0A1D6Q2R9-F1
#
_entry.id   AF-A0A1D6Q2R9-F1
#
_cell.length_a   1.000
_cell.length_b   1.000
_cell.length_c   1.000
_cell.angle_alpha   90.00
_cell.angle_beta   90.00
_cell.angle_gamma   90.00
#
_symmetry.space_group_name_H-M   'P 1'
#
loop_
_entity.id
_entity.type
_entity.pdbx_description
1 polymer ?
#
loop_
_entity_poly.entity_id
_entity_poly.type
_entity_poly.pdbx_seq_one_letter_code
_entity_poly.pdbx_strand_id
1 'polypeptide(L)'
;MLFHYDGRTTEWDEFEWSKRAIHVSVRKQTKWWYAKRFLHPDVVARYDYIFIWDEDLGVEHFNAEKYIELVRKHGLEISQPGLQPDKGLTWQMTKRRGDQEVHKVTEERPGWCTDPHLPPCAAFVEIMATVFSRNAWRCVWHMIQNDLVHGWGLDFALRKCVEPAHEKIGVVDAQWIVHQAVPSLGNQGKSDNGRAPWEGVRARCRKEWGIFQTRLADAEKAYYLERGITPPNSTVV
;
A
#
# COMPACT_ATOMS: atom_id res chain seq x y z
N MET A 1 18.49 -5.22 5.04
CA MET A 1 17.84 -6.55 5.00
C MET A 1 17.19 -6.70 3.64
N LEU A 2 17.14 -7.92 3.10
CA LEU A 2 16.53 -8.23 1.82
C LEU A 2 15.46 -9.32 2.02
N PHE A 3 14.22 -9.05 1.58
CA PHE A 3 13.09 -9.97 1.71
C PHE A 3 12.85 -10.69 0.39
N HIS A 4 12.75 -12.02 0.41
CA HIS A 4 12.63 -12.85 -0.80
C HIS A 4 11.28 -13.57 -0.83
N TYR A 5 10.53 -13.39 -1.91
CA TYR A 5 9.22 -14.03 -2.13
C TYR A 5 9.31 -15.39 -2.85
N ASP A 6 10.41 -15.61 -3.56
CA ASP A 6 10.66 -16.75 -4.45
C ASP A 6 11.55 -17.84 -3.84
N GLY A 7 12.18 -17.56 -2.70
CA GLY A 7 13.13 -18.47 -2.06
C GLY A 7 14.53 -18.51 -2.70
N ARG A 8 14.81 -17.65 -3.69
CA ARG A 8 16.04 -17.66 -4.49
C ARG A 8 17.12 -16.76 -3.89
N THR A 9 17.42 -16.98 -2.61
CA THR A 9 18.33 -16.09 -1.87
C THR A 9 19.74 -15.99 -2.44
N THR A 10 20.24 -17.05 -3.07
CA THR A 10 21.61 -17.16 -3.63
C THR A 10 21.77 -16.49 -5.00
N GLU A 11 20.68 -16.23 -5.73
CA GLU A 11 20.77 -15.55 -7.04
C GLU A 11 21.29 -14.12 -6.88
N TRP A 12 21.13 -13.53 -5.69
CA TRP A 12 21.63 -12.20 -5.36
C TRP A 12 23.13 -12.17 -5.02
N ASP A 13 23.80 -13.32 -4.89
CA ASP A 13 25.23 -13.40 -4.52
C ASP A 13 26.17 -12.78 -5.57
N GLU A 14 25.65 -12.49 -6.77
CA GLU A 14 26.39 -11.73 -7.79
C GLU A 14 26.66 -10.27 -7.36
N PHE A 15 25.89 -9.73 -6.42
CA PHE A 15 26.05 -8.36 -5.93
C PHE A 15 26.84 -8.30 -4.61
N GLU A 16 28.00 -7.64 -4.60
CA GLU A 16 28.83 -7.53 -3.38
C GLU A 16 28.13 -6.86 -2.18
N TRP A 17 27.13 -6.00 -2.42
CA TRP A 17 26.36 -5.42 -1.32
C TRP A 17 25.37 -6.42 -0.70
N SER A 18 24.86 -7.39 -1.46
CA SER A 18 23.87 -8.36 -0.98
C SER A 18 24.49 -9.32 0.04
N LYS A 19 25.76 -9.71 -0.16
CA LYS A 19 26.54 -10.55 0.77
C LYS A 19 26.66 -9.97 2.18
N ARG A 20 26.48 -8.65 2.32
CA ARG A 20 26.49 -7.94 3.62
C ARG A 20 25.09 -7.70 4.18
N ALA A 21 24.05 -8.02 3.43
CA ALA A 21 22.66 -7.90 3.85
C ALA A 21 22.21 -9.16 4.60
N ILE A 22 21.26 -9.00 5.53
CA ILE A 22 20.51 -10.14 6.10
C ILE A 22 19.39 -10.50 5.11
N HIS A 23 19.41 -11.73 4.60
CA HIS A 23 18.40 -12.26 3.70
C HIS A 23 17.32 -12.99 4.51
N VAL A 24 16.06 -12.69 4.24
CA VAL A 24 14.92 -13.34 4.89
C VAL A 24 13.98 -13.86 3.82
N SER A 25 13.71 -15.16 3.82
CA SER A 25 12.74 -15.77 2.92
C SER A 25 11.77 -16.66 3.69
N VAL A 26 10.49 -16.42 3.52
CA VAL A 26 9.41 -17.18 4.14
C VAL A 26 8.39 -17.54 3.08
N ARG A 27 8.11 -18.84 2.96
CA ARG A 27 7.18 -19.37 1.95
C ARG A 27 5.78 -18.80 2.14
N LYS A 28 5.16 -18.42 1.01
CA LYS A 28 3.75 -17.99 0.92
C LYS A 28 3.42 -16.79 1.81
N GLN A 29 4.39 -15.90 2.00
CA GLN A 29 4.21 -14.60 2.64
C GLN A 29 4.38 -13.48 1.63
N THR A 30 3.78 -12.34 1.92
CA THR A 30 3.66 -11.15 1.08
C THR A 30 4.34 -9.96 1.76
N LYS A 31 4.45 -8.83 1.06
CA LYS A 31 5.17 -7.65 1.56
C LYS A 31 4.67 -7.14 2.91
N TRP A 32 3.36 -7.15 3.14
CA TRP A 32 2.77 -6.66 4.39
C TRP A 32 3.09 -7.55 5.58
N TRP A 33 3.24 -8.86 5.37
CA TRP A 33 3.69 -9.78 6.40
C TRP A 33 5.12 -9.48 6.86
N TYR A 34 6.02 -9.19 5.91
CA TYR A 34 7.39 -8.75 6.19
C TYR A 34 7.41 -7.38 6.85
N ALA A 35 6.67 -6.41 6.31
CA ALA A 35 6.62 -5.06 6.84
C ALA A 35 6.16 -5.04 8.31
N LYS A 36 5.14 -5.82 8.65
CA LYS A 36 4.67 -5.95 10.03
C LYS A 36 5.73 -6.49 10.98
N ARG A 37 6.57 -7.43 10.54
CA ARG A 37 7.55 -8.13 11.40
C ARG A 37 8.90 -7.45 11.49
N PHE A 38 9.34 -6.80 10.42
CA PHE A 38 10.72 -6.30 10.30
C PHE A 38 10.81 -4.79 10.20
N LEU A 39 9.71 -4.09 9.90
CA LEU A 39 9.69 -2.63 9.79
C LEU A 39 8.96 -2.01 10.98
N HIS A 40 9.20 -2.51 12.20
CA HIS A 40 8.70 -1.88 13.41
C HIS A 40 9.12 -0.40 13.46
N PRO A 41 8.25 0.55 13.90
CA PRO A 41 8.55 1.98 13.85
C PRO A 41 9.88 2.35 14.50
N ASP A 42 10.23 1.70 15.62
CA ASP A 42 11.48 1.96 16.33
C ASP A 42 12.71 1.37 15.63
N VAL A 43 12.54 0.32 14.80
CA VAL A 43 13.61 -0.27 13.98
C VAL A 43 13.93 0.63 12.79
N VAL A 44 12.89 1.21 12.15
CA VAL A 44 13.04 2.09 10.98
C VAL A 44 13.11 3.57 11.35
N ALA A 45 13.23 3.91 12.64
CA ALA A 45 13.24 5.27 13.14
C ALA A 45 14.41 6.14 12.65
N ARG A 46 15.38 5.59 11.92
CA ARG A 46 16.44 6.40 11.27
C ARG A 46 16.05 6.94 9.89
N TYR A 47 14.96 6.44 9.31
CA TYR A 47 14.51 6.81 7.98
C TYR A 47 13.36 7.82 8.07
N ASP A 48 13.40 8.85 7.24
CA ASP A 48 12.34 9.86 7.18
C ASP A 48 11.14 9.38 6.37
N TYR A 49 11.41 8.51 5.37
CA TYR A 49 10.41 7.94 4.49
C TYR A 49 10.62 6.43 4.34
N ILE A 50 9.51 5.70 4.25
CA ILE A 50 9.47 4.24 4.10
C ILE A 50 8.72 3.91 2.82
N PHE A 51 9.40 3.24 1.89
CA PHE A 51 8.84 2.78 0.61
C PHE A 51 8.37 1.33 0.77
N ILE A 52 7.09 1.06 0.51
CA ILE A 52 6.50 -0.28 0.54
C ILE A 52 5.92 -0.57 -0.84
N TRP A 53 6.74 -1.18 -1.69
CA TRP A 53 6.49 -1.35 -3.12
C TRP A 53 6.33 -2.83 -3.47
N ASP A 54 5.49 -3.11 -4.47
CA ASP A 54 5.47 -4.42 -5.13
C ASP A 54 6.70 -4.59 -6.03
N GLU A 55 7.06 -5.84 -6.31
CA GLU A 55 8.26 -6.21 -7.05
C GLU A 55 8.15 -6.05 -8.57
N ASP A 56 6.95 -5.80 -9.11
CA ASP A 56 6.67 -5.73 -10.54
C ASP A 56 6.50 -4.29 -11.06
N LEU A 57 7.29 -3.36 -10.48
CA LEU A 57 7.30 -1.95 -10.82
C LEU A 57 8.54 -1.58 -11.65
N GLY A 58 8.31 -1.05 -12.85
CA GLY A 58 9.33 -0.39 -13.67
C GLY A 58 9.60 1.03 -13.17
N VAL A 59 10.88 1.36 -12.98
CA VAL A 59 11.36 2.60 -12.33
C VAL A 59 12.21 3.47 -13.26
N GLU A 60 12.15 3.25 -14.57
CA GLU A 60 12.95 3.96 -15.59
C GLU A 60 12.73 5.48 -15.58
N HIS A 61 11.58 5.91 -15.07
CA HIS A 61 11.16 7.30 -14.99
C HIS A 61 11.08 7.85 -13.56
N PHE A 62 11.61 7.10 -12.60
CA PHE A 62 11.53 7.41 -11.18
C PHE A 62 12.91 7.77 -10.60
N ASN A 63 12.99 8.91 -9.93
CA ASN A 63 14.13 9.32 -9.12
C ASN A 63 13.67 9.55 -7.67
N ALA A 64 14.21 8.76 -6.74
CA ALA A 64 13.80 8.80 -5.34
C ALA A 64 14.06 10.15 -4.66
N GLU A 65 15.17 10.82 -4.99
CA GLU A 65 15.52 12.11 -4.39
C GLU A 65 14.55 13.21 -4.84
N LYS A 66 14.32 13.34 -6.15
CA LYS A 66 13.34 14.28 -6.71
C LYS A 66 11.92 13.99 -6.22
N TYR A 67 11.57 12.71 -6.09
CA TYR A 67 10.28 12.32 -5.53
C TYR A 67 10.12 12.83 -4.10
N ILE A 68 11.12 12.59 -3.24
CA ILE A 68 11.07 13.05 -1.85
C ILE A 68 11.12 14.58 -1.73
N GLU A 69 11.82 15.28 -2.62
CA GLU A 69 11.75 16.75 -2.71
C GLU A 69 10.31 17.23 -2.93
N LEU A 70 9.58 16.60 -3.87
CA LEU A 70 8.18 16.94 -4.14
C LEU A 70 7.25 16.55 -2.98
N VAL A 71 7.45 15.38 -2.38
CA VAL A 71 6.71 14.95 -1.17
C VAL A 71 6.83 15.98 -0.06
N ARG A 72 8.06 16.46 0.21
CA ARG A 72 8.33 17.52 1.20
C ARG A 72 7.70 18.85 0.79
N LYS A 73 7.91 19.28 -0.46
CA LYS A 73 7.38 20.54 -1.02
C LYS A 73 5.86 20.63 -0.87
N HIS A 74 5.16 19.52 -1.09
CA HIS A 74 3.69 19.46 -1.08
C HIS A 74 3.07 18.97 0.23
N GLY A 75 3.89 18.75 1.27
CA GLY A 75 3.45 18.35 2.59
C GLY A 75 2.76 16.98 2.62
N LEU A 76 3.19 16.06 1.75
CA LEU A 76 2.61 14.72 1.67
C LEU A 76 3.19 13.82 2.77
N GLU A 77 2.31 13.16 3.51
CA GLU A 77 2.67 12.21 4.58
C GLU A 77 2.48 10.75 4.12
N ILE A 78 1.55 10.52 3.19
CA ILE A 78 1.38 9.24 2.50
C ILE A 78 1.28 9.55 1.01
N SER A 79 2.05 8.85 0.19
CA SER A 79 2.09 9.17 -1.24
C SER A 79 2.40 7.95 -2.09
N GLN A 80 2.25 8.08 -3.39
CA GLN A 80 2.80 7.14 -4.36
C GLN A 80 3.28 7.90 -5.62
N PRO A 81 4.17 7.32 -6.42
CA PRO A 81 4.43 7.82 -7.77
C PRO A 81 3.19 7.71 -8.66
N GLY A 82 3.08 8.55 -9.69
CA GLY A 82 2.06 8.39 -10.73
C GLY A 82 2.22 7.06 -11.46
N LEU A 83 1.10 6.43 -11.84
CA LEU A 83 1.13 5.23 -12.68
C LEU A 83 0.97 5.57 -14.15
N GLN A 84 1.82 4.99 -14.99
CA GLN A 84 1.68 5.08 -16.43
C GLN A 84 0.34 4.44 -16.88
N PRO A 85 -0.47 5.13 -17.72
CA PRO A 85 -1.84 4.70 -18.02
C PRO A 85 -1.96 3.63 -19.12
N ASP A 86 -0.85 3.20 -19.73
CA ASP A 86 -0.84 2.40 -20.95
C ASP A 86 -1.34 0.96 -20.77
N LYS A 87 -1.27 0.40 -19.56
CA LYS A 87 -1.68 -0.99 -19.25
C LYS A 87 -3.02 -1.12 -18.52
N GLY A 88 -3.80 -0.06 -18.45
CA GLY A 88 -5.06 -0.02 -17.71
C GLY A 88 -4.84 0.11 -16.21
N LEU A 89 -5.75 0.81 -15.54
CA LEU A 89 -5.63 1.14 -14.12
C LEU A 89 -6.93 0.85 -13.39
N THR A 90 -6.83 0.38 -12.15
CA THR A 90 -8.01 0.12 -11.32
C THR A 90 -8.60 1.42 -10.79
N TRP A 91 -7.77 2.39 -10.41
CA TRP A 91 -8.19 3.64 -9.76
C TRP A 91 -7.70 4.86 -10.54
N GLN A 92 -8.60 5.77 -10.91
CA GLN A 92 -8.24 7.03 -11.59
C GLN A 92 -7.32 7.91 -10.74
N MET A 93 -7.40 7.76 -9.41
CA MET A 93 -6.55 8.47 -8.46
C MET A 93 -5.08 8.10 -8.59
N THR A 94 -4.75 6.90 -9.09
CA THR A 94 -3.36 6.45 -9.22
C THR A 94 -2.71 6.86 -10.54
N LYS A 95 -3.54 7.26 -11.51
CA LYS A 95 -3.13 7.56 -12.88
C LYS A 95 -2.29 8.84 -12.91
N ARG A 96 -1.11 8.77 -13.54
CA ARG A 96 -0.29 9.96 -13.78
C ARG A 96 -1.03 11.04 -14.57
N ARG A 97 -0.95 12.27 -14.10
CA ARG A 97 -1.33 13.50 -14.82
C ARG A 97 -0.10 14.11 -15.48
N GLY A 98 -0.23 14.58 -16.72
CA GLY A 98 0.91 15.02 -17.52
C GLY A 98 1.30 16.50 -17.31
N ASP A 99 0.46 17.25 -16.61
CA ASP A 99 0.37 18.71 -16.62
C ASP A 99 0.64 19.35 -15.25
N GLN A 100 1.03 18.56 -14.25
CA GLN A 100 1.22 19.00 -12.87
C GLN A 100 2.25 18.14 -12.13
N GLU A 101 2.70 18.62 -10.97
CA GLU A 101 3.68 17.89 -10.14
C GLU A 101 3.05 16.82 -9.26
N VAL A 102 1.86 17.10 -8.71
CA VAL A 102 1.11 16.22 -7.80
C VAL A 102 -0.40 16.40 -7.98
N HIS A 103 -1.20 15.36 -7.69
CA HIS A 103 -2.62 15.50 -7.35
C HIS A 103 -2.96 14.82 -6.04
N LYS A 104 -4.05 15.29 -5.43
CA LYS A 104 -4.62 14.76 -4.19
C LYS A 104 -6.09 14.37 -4.36
N VAL A 105 -6.67 14.69 -5.52
CA VAL A 105 -8.06 14.45 -5.87
C VAL A 105 -8.17 13.95 -7.32
N THR A 106 -9.22 13.20 -7.62
CA THR A 106 -9.56 12.78 -8.97
C THR A 106 -11.08 12.78 -9.18
N GLU A 107 -11.49 12.93 -10.43
CA GLU A 107 -12.79 12.42 -10.87
C GLU A 107 -12.68 10.91 -11.10
N GLU A 108 -13.59 10.15 -10.51
CA GLU A 108 -13.70 8.70 -10.67
C GLU A 108 -14.93 8.35 -11.50
N ARG A 109 -15.08 7.05 -11.80
CA ARG A 109 -16.28 6.55 -12.49
C ARG A 109 -17.56 6.93 -11.73
N PRO A 110 -18.68 7.20 -12.44
CA PRO A 110 -19.95 7.54 -11.80
C PRO A 110 -20.35 6.55 -10.71
N GLY A 111 -20.67 7.06 -9.52
CA GLY A 111 -21.07 6.27 -8.35
C GLY A 111 -19.94 5.69 -7.50
N TRP A 112 -18.67 5.93 -7.84
CA TRP A 112 -17.53 5.43 -7.07
C TRP A 112 -17.09 6.38 -5.95
N CYS A 113 -17.35 7.69 -6.09
CA CYS A 113 -17.16 8.66 -5.02
C CYS A 113 -18.46 8.81 -4.22
N THR A 114 -18.48 8.38 -2.96
CA THR A 114 -19.55 8.75 -2.03
C THR A 114 -19.36 10.16 -1.48
N ASP A 115 -18.10 10.59 -1.33
CA ASP A 115 -17.68 11.91 -0.87
C ASP A 115 -16.38 12.28 -1.60
N PRO A 116 -16.23 13.53 -2.10
CA PRO A 116 -15.06 13.94 -2.88
C PRO A 116 -13.75 13.98 -2.08
N HIS A 117 -13.81 14.06 -0.75
CA HIS A 117 -12.64 14.05 0.15
C HIS A 117 -12.32 12.65 0.68
N LEU A 118 -13.08 11.63 0.28
CA LEU A 118 -12.87 10.25 0.72
C LEU A 118 -12.36 9.35 -0.42
N PRO A 119 -11.72 8.23 -0.07
CA PRO A 119 -11.36 7.20 -1.04
C PRO A 119 -12.57 6.72 -1.84
N PRO A 120 -12.40 6.40 -3.13
CA PRO A 120 -11.12 6.42 -3.86
C PRO A 120 -10.75 7.78 -4.45
N CYS A 121 -11.57 8.82 -4.26
CA CYS A 121 -11.50 10.07 -5.04
C CYS A 121 -10.54 11.11 -4.46
N ALA A 122 -10.29 11.02 -3.16
CA ALA A 122 -9.19 11.68 -2.47
C ALA A 122 -8.72 10.83 -1.29
N ALA A 123 -7.70 11.28 -0.58
CA ALA A 123 -7.20 10.59 0.61
C ALA A 123 -6.81 9.11 0.35
N PHE A 124 -6.41 8.78 -0.89
CA PHE A 124 -6.21 7.43 -1.37
C PHE A 124 -4.94 7.32 -2.21
N VAL A 125 -4.18 6.26 -1.96
CA VAL A 125 -3.10 5.74 -2.81
C VAL A 125 -3.17 4.21 -2.73
N GLU A 126 -2.81 3.53 -3.81
CA GLU A 126 -2.89 2.08 -3.86
C GLU A 126 -1.72 1.45 -3.09
N ILE A 127 -2.02 0.41 -2.31
CA ILE A 127 -1.03 -0.33 -1.49
C ILE A 127 0.15 -0.87 -2.30
N MET A 128 0.09 -0.89 -3.62
CA MET A 128 1.14 -1.36 -4.53
C MET A 128 2.42 -0.53 -4.42
N ALA A 129 2.34 0.80 -4.39
CA ALA A 129 3.50 1.69 -4.53
C ALA A 129 3.57 2.79 -3.45
N THR A 130 3.13 2.46 -2.23
CA THR A 130 3.04 3.44 -1.13
C THR A 130 4.40 3.91 -0.62
N VAL A 131 4.46 5.18 -0.27
CA VAL A 131 5.55 5.82 0.46
C VAL A 131 4.96 6.55 1.66
N PHE A 132 5.48 6.25 2.85
CA PHE A 132 5.01 6.81 4.11
C PHE A 132 6.07 7.71 4.72
N SER A 133 5.68 8.84 5.28
CA SER A 133 6.51 9.54 6.27
C SER A 133 6.71 8.63 7.49
N ARG A 134 7.75 8.92 8.26
CA ARG A 134 8.01 8.24 9.55
C ARG A 134 6.79 8.26 10.47
N ASN A 135 6.09 9.39 10.54
CA ASN A 135 4.93 9.56 11.43
C ASN A 135 3.72 8.76 10.94
N ALA A 136 3.42 8.84 9.64
CA ALA A 136 2.35 8.05 9.05
C ALA A 136 2.63 6.54 9.18
N TRP A 137 3.87 6.10 8.95
CA TRP A 137 4.25 4.70 9.10
C TRP A 137 4.03 4.17 10.52
N ARG A 138 4.28 4.98 11.55
CA ARG A 138 4.02 4.56 12.94
C ARG A 138 2.55 4.19 13.15
N CYS A 139 1.62 4.96 12.60
CA CYS A 139 0.19 4.63 12.65
C CYS A 139 -0.14 3.41 11.77
N VAL A 140 0.31 3.41 10.50
CA VAL A 140 0.01 2.34 9.54
C VAL A 140 0.53 0.99 10.02
N TRP A 141 1.70 0.95 10.67
CA TRP A 141 2.25 -0.28 11.24
C TRP A 141 1.33 -0.90 12.31
N HIS A 142 0.66 -0.08 13.13
CA HIS A 142 -0.31 -0.56 14.11
C HIS A 142 -1.63 -1.00 13.47
N MET A 143 -1.97 -0.46 12.30
CA MET A 143 -3.13 -0.87 11.51
C MET A 143 -2.94 -2.26 10.88
N ILE A 144 -1.72 -2.58 10.42
CA ILE A 144 -1.42 -3.89 9.81
C ILE A 144 -1.58 -5.03 10.84
N GLN A 145 -2.36 -6.04 10.47
CA GLN A 145 -2.68 -7.20 11.30
C GLN A 145 -1.65 -8.32 11.10
N ASN A 146 -1.17 -8.94 12.18
CA ASN A 146 -0.09 -9.94 12.14
C ASN A 146 -0.43 -11.23 11.37
N ASP A 147 -1.72 -11.57 11.29
CA ASP A 147 -2.27 -12.79 10.70
C ASP A 147 -2.84 -12.59 9.28
N LEU A 148 -3.05 -11.34 8.84
CA LEU A 148 -3.49 -11.01 7.49
C LEU A 148 -2.26 -10.66 6.64
N VAL A 149 -2.11 -11.30 5.48
CA VAL A 149 -0.88 -11.20 4.70
C VAL A 149 -1.07 -10.30 3.49
N HIS A 150 -2.22 -10.34 2.81
CA HIS A 150 -2.34 -9.67 1.50
C HIS A 150 -2.44 -8.14 1.59
N GLY A 151 -2.96 -7.61 2.70
CA GLY A 151 -3.14 -6.16 2.89
C GLY A 151 -4.26 -5.52 2.06
N TRP A 152 -5.07 -6.30 1.33
CA TRP A 152 -6.24 -5.77 0.60
C TRP A 152 -7.18 -5.01 1.54
N GLY A 153 -7.58 -3.80 1.10
CA GLY A 153 -8.40 -2.88 1.88
C GLY A 153 -7.62 -1.91 2.76
N LEU A 154 -6.31 -2.10 2.94
CA LEU A 154 -5.49 -1.19 3.73
C LEU A 154 -5.43 0.21 3.11
N ASP A 155 -5.37 0.30 1.78
CA ASP A 155 -5.44 1.51 0.97
C ASP A 155 -6.62 2.43 1.33
N PHE A 156 -7.81 1.85 1.57
CA PHE A 156 -8.99 2.60 2.02
C PHE A 156 -8.90 3.12 3.46
N ALA A 157 -8.07 2.47 4.29
CA ALA A 157 -7.92 2.79 5.71
C ALA A 157 -6.76 3.75 5.99
N LEU A 158 -5.79 3.90 5.06
CA LEU A 158 -4.59 4.74 5.24
C LEU A 158 -4.93 6.18 5.64
N ARG A 159 -6.06 6.73 5.16
CA ARG A 159 -6.55 8.07 5.54
C ARG A 159 -6.69 8.28 7.05
N LYS A 160 -6.89 7.23 7.84
CA LYS A 160 -7.03 7.33 9.30
C LYS A 160 -5.72 7.67 10.01
N CYS A 161 -4.58 7.61 9.31
CA CYS A 161 -3.26 7.86 9.87
C CYS A 161 -2.73 9.28 9.66
N VAL A 162 -3.49 10.15 9.01
CA VAL A 162 -3.08 11.53 8.69
C VAL A 162 -4.28 12.48 8.68
N GLU A 163 -4.07 13.72 9.12
CA GLU A 163 -5.13 14.74 9.22
C GLU A 163 -4.62 16.11 8.72
N PRO A 164 -5.32 16.82 7.81
CA PRO A 164 -6.44 16.34 7.00
C PRO A 164 -5.99 15.40 5.88
N ALA A 165 -6.62 14.23 5.76
CA ALA A 165 -6.14 13.17 4.88
C ALA A 165 -6.15 13.53 3.40
N HIS A 166 -7.18 14.22 2.91
CA HIS A 166 -7.31 14.61 1.51
C HIS A 166 -6.28 15.69 1.09
N GLU A 167 -5.59 16.34 2.03
CA GLU A 167 -4.52 17.28 1.73
C GLU A 167 -3.11 16.66 1.91
N LYS A 168 -3.00 15.58 2.69
CA LYS A 168 -1.72 14.95 3.05
C LYS A 168 -1.45 13.64 2.33
N ILE A 169 -2.45 13.11 1.62
CA ILE A 169 -2.32 11.93 0.76
C ILE A 169 -2.42 12.34 -0.70
N GLY A 170 -1.47 11.90 -1.51
CA GLY A 170 -1.49 12.25 -2.93
C GLY A 170 -0.51 11.47 -3.80
N VAL A 171 -0.67 11.65 -5.10
CA VAL A 171 0.16 11.06 -6.15
C VAL A 171 1.14 12.10 -6.67
N VAL A 172 2.41 11.73 -6.77
CA VAL A 172 3.47 12.57 -7.34
C VAL A 172 3.56 12.26 -8.83
N ASP A 173 2.99 13.12 -9.66
CA ASP A 173 2.87 12.94 -11.11
C ASP A 173 4.18 13.15 -11.87
N ALA A 174 5.02 14.06 -11.37
CA ALA A 174 6.30 14.38 -12.00
C ALA A 174 7.33 13.23 -11.88
N GLN A 175 7.07 12.23 -11.05
CA GLN A 175 7.89 11.04 -10.85
C GLN A 175 6.99 9.82 -10.95
N TRP A 176 7.12 9.02 -12.01
CA TRP A 176 6.17 7.97 -12.30
C TRP A 176 6.84 6.62 -12.49
N ILE A 177 6.02 5.59 -12.36
CA ILE A 177 6.42 4.19 -12.49
C ILE A 177 5.48 3.47 -13.46
N VAL A 178 5.92 2.30 -13.93
CA VAL A 178 5.15 1.42 -14.81
C VAL A 178 4.79 0.16 -14.04
N HIS A 179 3.50 -0.13 -13.89
CA HIS A 179 3.06 -1.40 -13.33
C HIS A 179 3.14 -2.49 -14.41
N GLN A 180 4.02 -3.48 -14.20
CA GLN A 180 4.26 -4.53 -15.18
C GLN A 180 3.19 -5.62 -15.15
N ALA A 181 2.46 -5.74 -14.04
CA ALA A 181 1.40 -6.73 -13.79
C ALA A 181 1.93 -8.17 -13.93
N VAL A 182 3.09 -8.44 -13.34
CA VAL A 182 3.75 -9.75 -13.39
C VAL A 182 3.30 -10.56 -12.17
N PRO A 183 2.46 -11.60 -12.32
CA PRO A 183 1.92 -12.30 -11.15
C PRO A 183 2.97 -13.22 -10.52
N SER A 184 3.59 -12.79 -9.42
CA SER A 184 4.63 -13.55 -8.71
C SER A 184 4.05 -14.58 -7.72
N LEU A 185 2.94 -14.23 -7.05
CA LEU A 185 2.35 -15.04 -5.97
C LEU A 185 1.03 -15.72 -6.35
N GLY A 186 0.37 -15.30 -7.43
CA GLY A 186 -0.94 -15.85 -7.84
C GLY A 186 -0.92 -17.36 -8.05
N ASN A 187 0.19 -17.90 -8.56
CA ASN A 187 0.34 -19.34 -8.81
C ASN A 187 0.76 -20.15 -7.57
N GLN A 188 1.01 -19.51 -6.42
CA GLN A 188 1.38 -20.21 -5.18
C GLN A 188 0.19 -20.74 -4.37
N GLY A 189 -1.04 -20.52 -4.86
CA GLY A 189 -2.25 -21.14 -4.35
C GLY A 189 -2.26 -22.67 -4.51
N LYS A 190 -3.22 -23.34 -3.88
CA LYS A 190 -3.52 -24.74 -4.18
C LYS A 190 -4.62 -24.78 -5.24
N SER A 191 -4.43 -25.55 -6.30
CA SER A 191 -5.54 -25.94 -7.18
C SER A 191 -6.48 -26.85 -6.40
N ASP A 192 -7.78 -26.62 -6.51
CA ASP A 192 -8.81 -27.44 -5.87
C ASP A 192 -10.03 -27.57 -6.79
N ASN A 193 -10.55 -28.79 -6.95
CA ASN A 193 -11.73 -29.10 -7.77
C ASN A 193 -11.74 -28.43 -9.16
N GLY A 194 -10.61 -28.45 -9.87
CA GLY A 194 -10.47 -27.87 -11.21
C GLY A 194 -10.26 -26.34 -11.25
N ARG A 195 -10.26 -25.66 -10.11
CA ARG A 195 -9.94 -24.22 -10.02
C ARG A 195 -8.46 -23.95 -10.12
N ALA A 196 -8.12 -22.88 -10.82
CA ALA A 196 -6.74 -22.45 -10.97
C ALA A 196 -6.19 -21.90 -9.62
N PRO A 197 -4.89 -22.06 -9.32
CA PRO A 197 -4.30 -21.61 -8.05
C PRO A 197 -4.58 -20.14 -7.70
N TRP A 198 -4.59 -19.25 -8.70
CA TRP A 198 -4.82 -17.82 -8.51
C TRP A 198 -6.23 -17.50 -8.00
N GLU A 199 -7.22 -18.35 -8.30
CA GLU A 199 -8.59 -18.20 -7.79
C GLU A 199 -8.63 -18.40 -6.27
N GLY A 200 -7.88 -19.39 -5.77
CA GLY A 200 -7.72 -19.64 -4.34
C GLY A 200 -7.02 -18.48 -3.62
N VAL A 201 -5.99 -17.90 -4.23
CA VAL A 201 -5.33 -16.69 -3.72
C VAL A 201 -6.32 -15.54 -3.64
N ARG A 202 -7.06 -15.26 -4.74
CA ARG A 202 -8.05 -14.17 -4.77
C ARG A 202 -9.20 -14.37 -3.77
N ALA A 203 -9.65 -15.60 -3.57
CA ALA A 203 -10.63 -15.93 -2.54
C ALA A 203 -10.08 -15.62 -1.14
N ARG A 204 -8.81 -15.97 -0.87
CA ARG A 204 -8.15 -15.63 0.39
C ARG A 204 -7.98 -14.12 0.58
N CYS A 205 -7.58 -13.38 -0.46
CA CYS A 205 -7.49 -11.91 -0.39
C CYS A 205 -8.82 -11.28 0.03
N ARG A 206 -9.93 -11.69 -0.60
CA ARG A 206 -11.28 -11.22 -0.26
C ARG A 206 -11.68 -11.59 1.18
N LYS A 207 -11.38 -12.81 1.62
CA LYS A 207 -11.64 -13.24 3.01
C LYS A 207 -10.85 -12.39 4.01
N GLU A 208 -9.56 -12.17 3.78
CA GLU A 208 -8.71 -11.36 4.66
C GLU A 208 -9.16 -9.89 4.67
N TRP A 209 -9.57 -9.34 3.53
CA TRP A 209 -10.13 -8.00 3.46
C TRP A 209 -11.41 -7.85 4.30
N GLY A 210 -12.35 -8.81 4.21
CA GLY A 210 -13.55 -8.80 5.04
C GLY A 210 -13.23 -8.86 6.54
N ILE A 211 -12.27 -9.70 6.95
CA ILE A 211 -11.80 -9.77 8.35
C ILE A 211 -11.21 -8.43 8.78
N PHE A 212 -10.38 -7.80 7.93
CA PHE A 212 -9.79 -6.49 8.20
C PHE A 212 -10.87 -5.41 8.40
N GLN A 213 -11.86 -5.34 7.50
CA GLN A 213 -12.96 -4.39 7.61
C GLN A 213 -13.75 -4.55 8.91
N THR A 214 -14.11 -5.79 9.28
CA THR A 214 -14.80 -6.05 10.55
C THR A 214 -13.97 -5.60 11.75
N ARG A 215 -12.70 -6.02 11.83
CA ARG A 215 -11.83 -5.65 12.96
C ARG A 215 -11.61 -4.15 13.07
N LEU A 216 -11.47 -3.45 11.94
CA LEU A 216 -11.31 -2.01 11.93
C LEU A 216 -12.58 -1.32 12.43
N ALA A 217 -13.76 -1.72 11.92
CA ALA A 217 -15.04 -1.16 12.37
C ALA A 217 -15.29 -1.40 13.87
N ASP A 218 -14.97 -2.60 14.38
CA ASP A 218 -15.09 -2.93 15.81
C ASP A 218 -14.14 -2.07 16.66
N ALA A 219 -12.90 -1.87 16.22
CA ALA A 219 -11.94 -1.02 16.90
C ALA A 219 -12.38 0.45 16.95
N GLU A 220 -12.93 0.97 15.84
CA GLU A 220 -13.48 2.33 15.80
C GLU A 220 -14.68 2.48 16.73
N LYS A 221 -15.60 1.52 16.70
CA LYS A 221 -16.75 1.51 17.60
C LYS A 221 -16.32 1.50 19.06
N ALA A 222 -15.35 0.66 19.42
CA ALA A 222 -14.81 0.60 20.78
C ALA A 222 -14.18 1.93 21.19
N TYR A 223 -13.39 2.56 20.32
CA TYR A 223 -12.79 3.88 20.57
C TYR A 223 -13.83 4.96 20.83
N TYR A 224 -14.89 5.05 20.00
CA TYR A 224 -15.94 6.05 20.19
C TYR A 224 -16.68 5.85 21.52
N LEU A 225 -17.03 4.60 21.86
CA LEU A 225 -17.69 4.28 23.12
C LEU A 225 -16.81 4.63 24.34
N GLU A 226 -15.51 4.33 24.29
CA GLU A 226 -14.55 4.71 25.35
C GLU A 226 -14.46 6.23 25.52
N ARG A 227 -14.60 6.98 24.42
CA ARG A 227 -14.61 8.45 24.42
C ARG A 227 -15.98 9.05 24.79
N GLY A 228 -17.00 8.23 25.06
CA GLY A 228 -18.37 8.71 25.34
C GLY A 228 -19.07 9.33 24.12
N ILE A 229 -18.63 8.97 22.91
CA ILE A 229 -19.17 9.48 21.64
C ILE A 229 -20.04 8.39 21.01
N THR A 230 -21.21 8.76 20.51
CA THR A 230 -22.06 7.84 19.73
C THR A 230 -21.34 7.45 18.43
N PRO A 231 -21.05 6.15 18.20
CA PRO A 231 -20.39 5.73 16.97
C PRO A 231 -21.22 6.12 15.73
N PRO A 232 -20.60 6.61 14.65
CA PRO A 232 -21.30 6.85 13.41
C PRO A 232 -21.88 5.53 12.87
N ASN A 233 -23.04 5.59 12.19
CA ASN A 233 -23.61 4.42 11.50
C ASN A 233 -22.59 3.93 10.47
N SER A 234 -21.93 2.80 10.78
CA SER A 234 -20.98 2.17 9.87
C SER A 234 -21.74 1.62 8.67
N THR A 235 -21.78 2.39 7.57
CA THR A 235 -21.99 1.82 6.25
C THR A 235 -20.70 1.11 5.87
N VAL A 236 -20.65 -0.20 6.08
CA VAL A 236 -19.65 -1.04 5.45
C VAL A 236 -19.87 -0.90 3.94
N VAL A 237 -18.96 -0.20 3.25
CA VAL A 237 -18.90 -0.15 1.78
C VAL A 237 -17.89 -1.18 1.32
#